data_AF-A0A6N6MQV7-F1
#
_entry.id   AF-A0A6N6MQV7-F1
#
_cell.length_a   1.000
_cell.length_b   1.000
_cell.length_c   1.000
_cell.angle_alpha   90.00
_cell.angle_beta   90.00
_cell.angle_gamma   90.00
#
_symmetry.space_group_name_H-M   'P 1'
#
loop_
_entity.id
_entity.type
_entity.pdbx_description
1 polymer ?
#
loop_
_entity_poly.entity_id
_entity_poly.type
_entity_poly.pdbx_seq_one_letter_code
_entity_poly.pdbx_strand_id
1 'polypeptide(L)'
;MFTIMSCDTGDNTSELITDFNESEANWEELKSINGNSYSYQTTFSSWAGFGNMTELKIVDGVVNSRFYEEYEINETNGEKEVINTYLEEGTDLGSHEAGAEILTIDELYNTCLSDYLIVDSKNNVLYFETKLEGIMSLCGYVPEGCGDDCFSGIQINSFNWIE
;
A
#
# COMPACT_ATOMS: atom_id res chain seq x y z
N MET A 1 -20.53 -1.84 -42.52
CA MET A 1 -19.33 -2.53 -42.01
C MET A 1 -18.96 -1.83 -40.72
N PHE A 2 -19.46 -2.35 -39.60
CA PHE A 2 -19.13 -1.82 -38.27
C PHE A 2 -17.81 -2.47 -37.86
N THR A 3 -16.74 -1.68 -37.87
CA THR A 3 -15.48 -2.10 -37.27
C THR A 3 -15.67 -2.03 -35.76
N ILE A 4 -15.82 -3.19 -35.14
CA ILE A 4 -15.76 -3.33 -33.69
C ILE A 4 -14.29 -3.16 -33.34
N MET A 5 -13.92 -2.01 -32.77
CA MET A 5 -12.61 -1.83 -32.16
C MET A 5 -12.60 -2.70 -30.90
N SER A 6 -12.04 -3.89 -31.02
CA SER A 6 -11.73 -4.75 -29.89
C SER A 6 -10.77 -3.97 -28.99
N CYS A 7 -11.23 -3.55 -27.81
CA CYS A 7 -10.31 -3.27 -26.72
C CYS A 7 -9.75 -4.65 -26.33
N ASP A 8 -8.61 -5.00 -26.90
CA ASP A 8 -7.74 -6.00 -26.28
C ASP A 8 -7.33 -5.37 -24.95
N THR A 9 -7.98 -5.76 -23.85
CA THR A 9 -7.39 -5.62 -22.52
C THR A 9 -6.24 -6.62 -22.48
N GLY A 10 -5.14 -6.25 -23.13
CA GLY A 10 -3.93 -7.04 -23.20
C GLY A 10 -3.44 -7.27 -21.78
N ASP A 11 -3.14 -8.54 -21.47
CA ASP A 11 -2.46 -8.94 -20.25
C ASP A 11 -1.18 -8.10 -20.07
N ASN A 12 -1.24 -7.11 -19.17
CA ASN A 12 -0.16 -6.17 -18.89
C ASN A 12 0.77 -6.68 -17.78
N THR A 13 0.61 -7.94 -17.34
CA THR A 13 1.39 -8.53 -16.25
C THR A 13 2.91 -8.39 -16.50
N SER A 14 3.37 -8.57 -17.74
CA SER A 14 4.80 -8.42 -18.05
C SER A 14 5.33 -6.99 -17.83
N GLU A 15 4.51 -5.97 -18.06
CA GLU A 15 4.88 -4.57 -17.84
C GLU A 15 4.92 -4.29 -16.33
N LEU A 16 3.89 -4.71 -15.58
CA LEU A 16 3.83 -4.56 -14.13
C LEU A 16 5.01 -5.26 -13.42
N ILE A 17 5.41 -6.45 -13.87
CA ILE A 17 6.59 -7.15 -13.32
C ILE A 17 7.88 -6.42 -13.66
N THR A 18 7.97 -5.74 -14.80
CA THR A 18 9.14 -4.91 -15.14
C THR A 18 9.22 -3.72 -14.19
N ASP A 19 8.12 -2.99 -14.01
CA ASP A 19 8.03 -1.85 -13.10
C ASP A 19 8.32 -2.26 -11.64
N PHE A 20 7.83 -3.43 -11.22
CA PHE A 20 8.14 -4.01 -9.92
C PHE A 20 9.64 -4.17 -9.70
N ASN A 21 10.32 -4.84 -10.64
CA ASN A 21 11.75 -5.12 -10.53
C ASN A 21 12.59 -3.82 -10.53
N GLU A 22 12.20 -2.84 -11.35
CA GLU A 22 12.88 -1.52 -11.36
C GLU A 22 12.69 -0.80 -10.02
N SER A 23 11.49 -0.84 -9.45
CA SER A 23 11.19 -0.23 -8.16
C SER A 23 11.92 -0.90 -7.00
N GLU A 24 11.94 -2.23 -6.96
CA GLU A 24 12.64 -3.02 -5.94
C GLU A 24 14.16 -2.74 -5.99
N ALA A 25 14.75 -2.70 -7.20
CA ALA A 25 16.16 -2.36 -7.36
C ALA A 25 16.47 -0.93 -6.87
N ASN A 26 15.59 0.03 -7.17
CA ASN A 26 15.72 1.41 -6.70
C ASN A 26 15.60 1.51 -5.17
N TRP A 27 14.69 0.75 -4.56
CA TRP A 27 14.58 0.67 -3.11
C TRP A 27 15.86 0.16 -2.44
N GLU A 28 16.46 -0.91 -2.97
CA GLU A 28 17.75 -1.42 -2.47
C GLU A 28 18.88 -0.37 -2.59
N GLU A 29 18.94 0.36 -3.71
CA GLU A 29 19.91 1.44 -3.89
C GLU A 29 19.70 2.56 -2.84
N LEU A 30 18.46 3.03 -2.68
CA LEU A 30 18.15 4.09 -1.73
C LEU A 30 18.46 3.69 -0.27
N LYS A 31 18.14 2.44 0.14
CA LYS A 31 18.54 1.90 1.45
C LYS A 31 20.06 1.90 1.63
N SER A 32 20.82 1.57 0.58
CA SER A 32 22.29 1.55 0.67
C SER A 32 22.90 2.95 0.90
N ILE A 33 22.21 4.00 0.45
CA ILE A 33 22.64 5.40 0.54
C ILE A 33 22.20 6.01 1.87
N ASN A 34 20.94 5.81 2.26
CA ASN A 34 20.31 6.51 3.38
C ASN A 34 20.31 5.69 4.68
N GLY A 35 20.68 4.41 4.62
CA GLY A 35 20.52 3.47 5.72
C GLY A 35 19.16 2.78 5.70
N ASN A 36 18.87 1.98 6.72
CA ASN A 36 17.66 1.16 6.81
C ASN A 36 16.68 1.66 7.88
N SER A 37 16.61 2.98 8.06
CA SER A 37 15.76 3.64 9.04
C SER A 37 14.85 4.64 8.33
N TYR A 38 13.54 4.45 8.45
CA TYR A 38 12.53 5.21 7.71
C TYR A 38 11.16 5.11 8.40
N SER A 39 10.22 5.94 7.95
CA SER A 39 8.80 5.80 8.24
C SER A 39 8.01 5.76 6.95
N TYR A 40 6.89 5.05 6.98
CA TYR A 40 5.91 5.10 5.90
C TYR A 40 4.49 5.06 6.45
N GLN A 41 3.55 5.60 5.67
CA GLN A 41 2.13 5.57 6.00
C GLN A 41 1.33 4.83 4.95
N THR A 42 0.40 4.02 5.41
CA THR A 42 -0.67 3.45 4.58
C THR A 42 -2.00 4.05 5.00
N THR A 43 -2.90 4.26 4.04
CA THR A 43 -4.26 4.75 4.32
C THR A 43 -5.30 3.85 3.68
N PHE A 44 -6.48 3.84 4.30
CA PHE A 44 -7.69 3.33 3.71
C PHE A 44 -8.76 4.42 3.77
N SER A 45 -9.56 4.55 2.72
CA SER A 45 -10.70 5.47 2.68
C SER A 45 -11.85 4.80 1.94
N SER A 46 -13.01 4.77 2.59
CA SER A 46 -14.26 4.32 1.98
C SER A 46 -15.03 5.50 1.40
N TRP A 47 -15.76 5.25 0.32
CA TRP A 47 -16.74 6.19 -0.22
C TRP A 47 -17.82 6.58 0.81
N ALA A 48 -18.09 5.71 1.80
CA ALA A 48 -19.07 5.94 2.86
C ALA A 48 -18.62 6.96 3.91
N GLY A 49 -17.43 7.55 3.75
CA GLY A 49 -16.96 8.65 4.60
C GLY A 49 -16.28 8.19 5.87
N PHE A 50 -15.57 7.06 5.84
CA PHE A 50 -14.68 6.65 6.93
C PHE A 50 -13.35 6.17 6.37
N GLY A 51 -12.34 6.12 7.23
CA GLY A 51 -11.02 5.68 6.81
C GLY A 51 -10.07 5.51 7.99
N ASN A 52 -8.87 5.07 7.67
CA ASN A 52 -7.80 4.99 8.65
C ASN A 52 -6.44 5.30 8.03
N MET A 53 -5.48 5.55 8.90
CA MET A 53 -4.07 5.71 8.59
C MET A 53 -3.27 4.87 9.57
N THR A 54 -2.26 4.17 9.07
CA THR A 54 -1.24 3.51 9.89
C THR A 54 0.12 4.05 9.49
N GLU A 55 0.88 4.54 10.46
CA GLU A 55 2.29 4.92 10.29
C GLU A 55 3.17 3.87 10.95
N LEU A 56 4.13 3.33 10.19
CA LEU A 56 5.13 2.40 10.68
C LEU A 56 6.50 3.09 10.67
N LYS A 57 7.21 2.97 11.79
CA LYS A 57 8.59 3.44 11.93
C LYS A 57 9.53 2.26 12.01
N ILE A 58 10.50 2.24 11.11
CA ILE A 58 11.52 1.21 10.98
C ILE A 58 12.85 1.83 11.40
N VAL A 59 13.59 1.12 12.26
CA VAL A 59 14.93 1.51 12.72
C VAL A 59 15.85 0.33 12.49
N ASP A 60 16.93 0.55 11.74
CA ASP A 60 17.92 -0.47 11.37
C ASP A 60 17.29 -1.75 10.77
N GLY A 61 16.25 -1.59 9.95
CA GLY A 61 15.54 -2.67 9.30
C GLY A 61 14.55 -3.43 10.17
N VAL A 62 14.27 -2.95 11.38
CA VAL A 62 13.30 -3.56 12.31
C VAL A 62 12.17 -2.58 12.58
N VAL A 63 10.92 -3.04 12.52
CA VAL A 63 9.78 -2.21 12.91
C VAL A 63 9.89 -1.89 14.40
N ASN A 64 10.00 -0.60 14.70
CA ASN A 64 10.18 -0.06 16.04
C ASN A 64 8.86 0.40 16.66
N SER A 65 7.98 1.02 15.84
CA SER A 65 6.67 1.49 16.31
C SER A 65 5.61 1.46 15.21
N ARG A 66 4.35 1.34 15.62
CA ARG A 66 3.17 1.46 14.76
C ARG A 66 2.19 2.43 15.40
N PHE A 67 1.86 3.51 14.70
CA PHE A 67 0.80 4.43 15.07
C PHE A 67 -0.42 4.23 14.18
N TYR A 68 -1.61 4.28 14.76
CA TYR A 68 -2.86 4.13 14.03
C TYR A 68 -3.84 5.25 14.38
N GLU A 69 -4.58 5.69 13.37
CA GLU A 69 -5.66 6.65 13.49
C GLU A 69 -6.83 6.25 12.60
N GLU A 70 -8.02 6.11 13.19
CA GLU A 70 -9.28 5.87 12.50
C GLU A 70 -10.15 7.11 12.54
N TYR A 71 -10.88 7.36 11.47
CA TYR A 71 -11.73 8.52 11.36
C TYR A 71 -13.03 8.28 10.60
N GLU A 72 -13.98 9.15 10.88
CA GLU A 72 -15.22 9.33 10.12
C GLU A 72 -15.31 10.77 9.62
N ILE A 73 -16.01 10.99 8.52
CA ILE A 73 -16.33 12.31 7.98
C ILE A 73 -17.68 12.72 8.56
N ASN A 74 -17.69 13.83 9.29
CA ASN A 74 -18.90 14.40 9.86
C ASN A 74 -19.87 14.81 8.74
N GLU A 75 -21.06 14.23 8.72
CA GLU A 75 -22.06 14.47 7.66
C GLU A 75 -22.58 15.91 7.61
N THR A 76 -22.45 16.67 8.71
CA THR A 76 -22.97 18.04 8.83
C THR A 76 -22.01 19.08 8.26
N ASN A 77 -20.72 18.96 8.52
CA ASN A 77 -19.71 19.95 8.12
C ASN A 77 -18.63 19.41 7.17
N GLY A 78 -18.58 18.09 6.94
CA GLY A 78 -17.60 17.42 6.08
C GLY A 78 -16.20 17.32 6.69
N GLU A 79 -16.05 17.61 7.99
CA GLU A 79 -14.75 17.55 8.67
C GLU A 79 -14.42 16.12 9.10
N LYS A 80 -13.12 15.80 9.12
CA LYS A 80 -12.61 14.53 9.62
C LYS A 80 -12.65 14.53 11.16
N GLU A 81 -13.34 13.56 11.74
CA GLU A 81 -13.39 13.30 13.18
C GLU A 81 -12.63 12.02 13.50
N VAL A 82 -11.59 12.13 14.33
CA VAL A 82 -10.82 10.96 14.80
C VAL A 82 -11.63 10.24 15.87
N ILE A 83 -11.93 8.96 15.62
CA ILE A 83 -12.77 8.14 16.49
C ILE A 83 -11.97 7.10 17.28
N ASN A 84 -10.79 6.74 16.81
CA ASN A 84 -9.91 5.79 17.47
C ASN A 84 -8.44 6.07 17.13
N THR A 85 -7.56 5.84 18.09
CA THR A 85 -6.11 5.94 17.89
C THR A 85 -5.38 5.06 18.89
N TYR A 86 -4.25 4.51 18.47
CA TYR A 86 -3.34 3.81 19.36
C TYR A 86 -1.89 3.96 18.87
N LEU A 87 -0.95 3.68 19.78
CA LEU A 87 0.48 3.57 19.50
C LEU A 87 0.98 2.25 20.06
N GLU A 88 1.72 1.50 19.25
CA GLU A 88 2.40 0.27 19.65
C GLU A 88 3.91 0.47 19.56
N GLU A 89 4.62 0.08 20.63
CA GLU A 89 6.07 0.10 20.72
C GLU A 89 6.57 -1.11 21.53
N GLY A 90 7.79 -1.56 21.27
CA GLY A 90 8.43 -2.61 22.06
C GLY A 90 7.61 -3.91 22.10
N THR A 91 7.15 -4.33 23.28
CA THR A 91 6.39 -5.58 23.46
C THR A 91 4.93 -5.47 23.03
N ASP A 92 4.43 -4.26 22.80
CA ASP A 92 3.03 -4.02 22.45
C ASP A 92 2.81 -4.03 20.93
N LEU A 93 3.88 -4.15 20.14
CA LEU A 93 3.82 -4.32 18.68
C LEU A 93 2.96 -5.53 18.31
N GLY A 94 1.89 -5.28 17.57
CA GLY A 94 0.97 -6.30 17.07
C GLY A 94 -0.11 -6.70 18.07
N SER A 95 -0.36 -5.87 19.09
CA SER A 95 -1.42 -6.11 20.08
C SER A 95 -2.80 -5.70 19.58
N HIS A 96 -2.88 -4.91 18.50
CA HIS A 96 -4.11 -4.45 17.86
C HIS A 96 -4.27 -5.03 16.44
N GLU A 97 -5.49 -5.49 16.16
CA GLU A 97 -5.88 -6.03 14.86
C GLU A 97 -6.11 -4.94 13.80
N ALA A 98 -6.67 -3.78 14.19
CA ALA A 98 -7.07 -2.73 13.25
C ALA A 98 -5.85 -1.98 12.69
N GLY A 99 -5.80 -1.68 11.38
CA GLY A 99 -4.69 -0.98 10.73
C GLY A 99 -3.76 -1.93 9.96
N ALA A 100 -2.69 -1.38 9.37
CA ALA A 100 -1.78 -2.15 8.53
C ALA A 100 -0.91 -3.12 9.32
N GLU A 101 -0.60 -4.27 8.72
CA GLU A 101 0.32 -5.26 9.28
C GLU A 101 1.72 -4.65 9.55
N ILE A 102 2.43 -5.24 10.51
CA ILE A 102 3.75 -4.81 10.97
C ILE A 102 4.81 -5.35 10.02
N LEU A 103 4.88 -4.73 8.85
CA LEU A 103 5.79 -5.08 7.77
C LEU A 103 6.79 -3.95 7.53
N THR A 104 7.95 -4.33 7.01
CA THR A 104 8.93 -3.44 6.39
C THR A 104 8.60 -3.26 4.92
N ILE A 105 9.17 -2.25 4.24
CA ILE A 105 9.01 -2.11 2.79
C ILE A 105 9.57 -3.35 2.04
N ASP A 106 10.62 -4.01 2.56
CA ASP A 106 11.12 -5.28 2.02
C ASP A 106 10.06 -6.38 2.04
N GLU A 107 9.36 -6.53 3.16
CA GLU A 107 8.27 -7.48 3.29
C GLU A 107 7.06 -7.08 2.44
N LEU A 108 6.80 -5.79 2.25
CA LEU A 108 5.78 -5.31 1.33
C LEU A 108 6.10 -5.66 -0.13
N TYR A 109 7.36 -5.51 -0.59
CA TYR A 109 7.77 -5.97 -1.94
C TYR A 109 7.57 -7.48 -2.09
N ASN A 110 7.98 -8.26 -1.09
CA ASN A 110 7.77 -9.72 -1.10
C ASN A 110 6.28 -10.07 -1.22
N THR A 111 5.44 -9.46 -0.36
CA THR A 111 3.99 -9.68 -0.35
C THR A 111 3.35 -9.24 -1.68
N CYS A 112 3.80 -8.12 -2.24
CA CYS A 112 3.36 -7.65 -3.54
C CYS A 112 3.51 -8.70 -4.63
N LEU A 113 4.68 -9.32 -4.72
CA LEU A 113 4.94 -10.34 -5.73
C LEU A 113 4.25 -11.67 -5.41
N SER A 114 4.29 -12.12 -4.16
CA SER A 114 3.82 -13.45 -3.77
C SER A 114 2.30 -13.57 -3.67
N ASP A 115 1.61 -12.47 -3.38
CA ASP A 115 0.19 -12.50 -3.00
C ASP A 115 -0.69 -11.69 -3.95
N TYR A 116 -0.18 -10.56 -4.46
CA TYR A 116 -0.99 -9.63 -5.27
C TYR A 116 -0.75 -9.73 -6.76
N LEU A 117 0.49 -9.69 -7.24
CA LEU A 117 0.81 -9.72 -8.68
C LEU A 117 0.76 -11.13 -9.29
N ILE A 118 0.62 -12.18 -8.47
CA ILE A 118 0.51 -13.57 -8.92
C ILE A 118 -0.94 -13.99 -9.24
N VAL A 119 -1.94 -13.19 -8.87
CA VAL A 119 -3.34 -13.58 -9.05
C VAL A 119 -3.72 -13.63 -10.53
N ASP A 120 -4.76 -14.40 -10.86
CA ASP A 120 -5.19 -14.60 -12.24
C ASP A 120 -5.67 -13.29 -12.88
N SER A 121 -4.89 -12.78 -13.84
CA SER A 121 -5.17 -11.53 -14.58
C SER A 121 -6.40 -11.59 -15.47
N LYS A 122 -7.02 -12.77 -15.64
CA LYS A 122 -8.30 -12.91 -16.36
C LYS A 122 -9.52 -12.56 -15.53
N ASN A 123 -9.41 -12.64 -14.21
CA ASN A 123 -10.52 -12.39 -13.28
C ASN A 123 -10.22 -11.20 -12.35
N ASN A 124 -9.05 -10.59 -12.50
CA ASN A 124 -8.58 -9.49 -11.66
C ASN A 124 -7.82 -8.48 -12.52
N VAL A 125 -8.05 -7.20 -12.25
CA VAL A 125 -7.23 -6.12 -12.76
C VAL A 125 -6.07 -5.92 -11.78
N LEU A 126 -4.85 -6.12 -12.25
CA LEU A 126 -3.63 -5.95 -11.45
C LEU A 126 -3.16 -4.49 -11.49
N TYR A 127 -2.62 -4.02 -10.38
CA TYR A 127 -2.08 -2.67 -10.21
C TYR A 127 -0.69 -2.72 -9.59
N PHE A 128 0.23 -1.97 -10.19
CA PHE A 128 1.49 -1.62 -9.61
C PHE A 128 1.80 -0.17 -9.97
N GLU A 129 2.12 0.67 -8.99
CA GLU A 129 2.52 2.05 -9.23
C GLU A 129 3.70 2.43 -8.35
N THR A 130 4.65 3.15 -8.92
CA THR A 130 5.77 3.76 -8.19
C THR A 130 5.54 5.25 -7.99
N LYS A 131 5.79 5.73 -6.76
CA LYS A 131 5.83 7.17 -6.40
C LYS A 131 6.96 7.34 -5.39
N LEU A 132 7.09 8.51 -4.76
CA LEU A 132 7.96 8.71 -3.59
C LEU A 132 9.42 8.25 -3.83
N GLU A 133 10.14 8.95 -4.70
CA GLU A 133 11.52 8.59 -5.11
C GLU A 133 11.64 7.30 -5.94
N GLY A 134 10.52 6.78 -6.48
CA GLY A 134 10.51 5.61 -7.35
C GLY A 134 10.31 4.28 -6.61
N ILE A 135 9.98 4.33 -5.32
CA ILE A 135 9.59 3.15 -4.54
C ILE A 135 8.12 2.79 -4.82
N MET A 136 7.73 1.57 -4.45
CA MET A 136 6.37 1.08 -4.58
C MET A 136 5.41 1.97 -3.78
N SER A 137 4.34 2.43 -4.42
CA SER A 137 3.28 3.23 -3.79
C SER A 137 1.91 2.57 -3.85
N LEU A 138 1.72 1.67 -4.81
CA LEU A 138 0.53 0.85 -4.95
C LEU A 138 0.96 -0.53 -5.45
N CYS A 139 0.45 -1.59 -4.84
CA CYS A 139 0.52 -2.93 -5.39
C CYS A 139 -0.69 -3.72 -4.96
N GLY A 140 -1.44 -4.30 -5.89
CA GLY A 140 -2.68 -4.97 -5.55
C GLY A 140 -3.47 -5.39 -6.76
N TYR A 141 -4.71 -5.79 -6.52
CA TYR A 141 -5.65 -6.09 -7.57
C TYR A 141 -7.08 -5.72 -7.17
N VAL A 142 -7.93 -5.58 -8.19
CA VAL A 142 -9.38 -5.48 -8.03
C VAL A 142 -10.02 -6.63 -8.82
N PRO A 143 -10.86 -7.47 -8.20
CA PRO A 143 -11.61 -8.49 -8.92
C PRO A 143 -12.50 -7.87 -10.01
N GLU A 144 -12.57 -8.51 -11.18
CA GLU A 144 -13.43 -8.03 -12.26
C GLU A 144 -14.90 -7.98 -11.82
N GLY A 145 -15.58 -6.87 -12.15
CA GLY A 145 -16.99 -6.66 -11.80
C GLY A 145 -17.23 -6.37 -10.32
N CYS A 146 -16.17 -6.10 -9.53
CA CYS A 146 -16.34 -5.66 -8.15
C CYS A 146 -16.91 -4.23 -8.08
N GLY A 147 -17.70 -3.96 -7.05
CA GLY A 147 -18.32 -2.66 -6.79
C GLY A 147 -17.36 -1.70 -6.09
N ASP A 148 -17.87 -0.97 -5.09
CA ASP A 148 -17.07 -0.02 -4.30
C ASP A 148 -16.18 -0.74 -3.27
N ASP A 149 -15.04 -0.13 -2.91
CA ASP A 149 -14.11 -0.55 -1.86
C ASP A 149 -13.48 -1.97 -2.02
N CYS A 150 -13.24 -2.39 -3.26
CA CYS A 150 -12.79 -3.75 -3.58
C CYS A 150 -11.27 -3.97 -3.71
N PHE A 151 -10.47 -2.92 -3.56
CA PHE A 151 -9.03 -3.03 -3.75
C PHE A 151 -8.40 -3.91 -2.67
N SER A 152 -7.69 -4.96 -3.09
CA SER A 152 -6.88 -5.81 -2.23
C SER A 152 -5.42 -5.52 -2.50
N GLY A 153 -4.71 -4.94 -1.54
CA GLY A 153 -3.31 -4.64 -1.73
C GLY A 153 -2.70 -3.65 -0.75
N ILE A 154 -1.55 -3.15 -1.15
CA ILE A 154 -0.69 -2.21 -0.43
C ILE A 154 -0.86 -0.84 -1.05
N GLN A 155 -0.99 0.19 -0.20
CA GLN A 155 -0.91 1.58 -0.61
C GLN A 155 -0.01 2.35 0.35
N ILE A 156 1.11 2.88 -0.16
CA ILE A 156 2.01 3.75 0.60
C ILE A 156 1.77 5.19 0.16
N ASN A 157 1.28 6.01 1.09
CA ASN A 157 0.88 7.39 0.84
C ASN A 157 1.98 8.41 1.18
N SER A 158 2.84 8.08 2.14
CA SER A 158 3.99 8.90 2.50
C SER A 158 5.17 8.04 2.91
N PHE A 159 6.36 8.58 2.72
CA PHE A 159 7.63 7.95 3.06
C PHE A 159 8.62 9.03 3.49
N ASN A 160 9.38 8.77 4.56
CA ASN A 160 10.46 9.66 5.01
C ASN A 160 11.62 8.85 5.59
N TRP A 161 12.86 9.17 5.20
CA TRP A 161 14.07 8.69 5.88
C TRP A 161 14.15 9.24 7.31
N ILE A 162 14.76 8.46 8.22
CA ILE A 162 14.95 8.84 9.61
C ILE A 162 16.43 8.68 9.97
N GLU A 163 17.01 9.73 10.54
CA GLU A 163 18.39 9.76 11.05
C GLU A 163 18.54 9.07 12.42
#